data_AF-A0AA37BHG8-F1
#
_entry.id   AF-A0AA37BHG8-F1
#
_cell.length_a   1.000
_cell.length_b   1.000
_cell.length_c   1.000
_cell.angle_alpha   90.00
_cell.angle_beta   90.00
_cell.angle_gamma   90.00
#
_symmetry.space_group_name_H-M   'P 1'
#
loop_
_entity.id
_entity.type
_entity.pdbx_description
1 polymer ?
#
loop_
_entity_poly.entity_id
_entity_poly.type
_entity_poly.pdbx_seq_one_letter_code
_entity_poly.pdbx_strand_id
1 'polypeptide(L)'
;MDGARMTAADGDFGMPGSLARVLAEIGGERAAQDVRWGIQDIADGTGPDGAAAADRAKDETAAAFAGGTLTWRHILIEEVLEAFAEDDPEALRTELVQVAAVAAKWIQALDRRRAGLHAS
;
A
#
# COMPACT_ATOMS: atom_id res chain seq x y z
N MET A 1 -2.57 5.69 35.79
CA MET A 1 -1.90 5.19 34.58
C MET A 1 -2.93 5.20 33.49
N ASP A 2 -2.93 6.28 32.71
CA ASP A 2 -3.93 6.53 31.68
C ASP A 2 -3.57 5.66 30.46
N GLY A 3 -4.38 4.64 30.22
CA GLY A 3 -4.20 3.72 29.09
C GLY A 3 -4.55 4.46 27.82
N ALA A 4 -3.55 5.08 27.19
CA ALA A 4 -3.67 5.64 25.85
C ALA A 4 -4.30 4.58 24.95
N ARG A 5 -5.57 4.78 24.57
CA ARG A 5 -6.20 3.99 23.53
C ARG A 5 -5.29 4.10 22.31
N MET A 6 -4.62 3.00 21.98
CA MET A 6 -3.78 2.86 20.81
C MET A 6 -4.70 2.76 19.59
N THR A 7 -5.34 3.88 19.23
CA THR A 7 -6.27 3.95 18.11
C THR A 7 -5.47 3.92 16.82
N ALA A 8 -6.02 3.31 15.78
CA ALA A 8 -5.47 3.34 14.43
C ALA A 8 -5.55 4.73 13.76
N ALA A 9 -5.84 5.78 14.54
CA ALA A 9 -6.16 7.12 14.04
C ALA A 9 -4.97 7.79 13.33
N ASP A 10 -3.75 7.46 13.73
CA ASP A 10 -2.53 8.10 13.20
C ASP A 10 -1.87 7.28 12.08
N GLY A 11 -2.53 6.25 11.55
CA GLY A 11 -1.96 5.36 10.54
C GLY A 11 -0.85 4.44 11.07
N ASP A 12 -0.62 4.43 12.37
CA ASP A 12 0.44 3.67 13.05
C ASP A 12 0.18 2.16 13.15
N PHE A 13 -0.93 1.66 12.60
CA PHE A 13 -1.29 0.24 12.66
C PHE A 13 -1.24 -0.36 14.09
N GLY A 14 -1.60 0.45 15.09
CA GLY A 14 -1.56 0.09 16.51
C GLY A 14 -0.14 -0.09 17.06
N MET A 15 0.88 0.45 16.40
CA MET A 15 2.28 0.47 16.82
C MET A 15 2.78 1.91 16.81
N PRO A 16 2.88 2.59 17.97
CA PRO A 16 3.25 4.00 18.04
C PRO A 16 4.55 4.31 17.27
N GLY A 17 4.49 5.31 16.40
CA GLY A 17 5.61 5.77 15.56
C GLY A 17 5.98 4.83 14.42
N SER A 18 5.21 3.77 14.15
CA SER A 18 5.54 2.83 13.08
C SER A 18 5.39 3.45 11.69
N LEU A 19 4.41 4.34 11.48
CA LEU A 19 4.24 5.00 10.19
C LEU A 19 5.47 5.85 9.85
N ALA A 20 5.93 6.66 10.81
CA ALA A 20 7.12 7.48 10.65
C ALA A 20 8.38 6.66 10.32
N ARG A 21 8.58 5.51 10.98
CA ARG A 21 9.69 4.60 10.66
C ARG A 21 9.60 4.06 9.24
N VAL A 22 8.45 3.53 8.84
CA VAL A 22 8.26 2.94 7.51
C VAL A 22 8.44 4.00 6.41
N LEU A 23 7.93 5.22 6.60
CA LEU A 23 8.15 6.31 5.63
C LEU A 23 9.62 6.71 5.55
N ALA A 24 10.37 6.69 6.65
CA ALA A 24 11.81 6.93 6.63
C ALA A 24 12.57 5.84 5.87
N GLU A 25 12.18 4.57 6.01
CA GLU A 25 12.75 3.45 5.26
C GLU A 25 12.47 3.58 3.75
N ILE A 26 11.23 3.90 3.38
CA ILE A 26 10.83 4.15 1.97
C ILE A 26 11.62 5.33 1.39
N GLY A 27 11.76 6.43 2.15
CA GLY A 27 12.54 7.60 1.74
C GLY A 27 14.03 7.26 1.54
N GLY A 28 14.61 6.43 2.42
CA GLY A 28 15.97 5.94 2.29
C GLY A 28 16.18 5.11 1.02
N GLU A 29 15.24 4.20 0.71
CA GLU A 29 15.28 3.39 -0.51
C GLU A 29 15.15 4.26 -1.77
N ARG A 30 14.24 5.24 -1.80
CA ARG A 30 14.12 6.20 -2.91
C ARG A 30 15.43 6.95 -3.16
N ALA A 31 16.07 7.45 -2.10
CA ALA A 31 17.38 8.11 -2.21
C ALA A 31 18.47 7.16 -2.76
N ALA A 32 18.48 5.90 -2.32
CA ALA A 32 19.41 4.90 -2.84
C ALA A 32 19.17 4.60 -4.34
N GLN A 33 17.92 4.58 -4.77
CA GLN A 33 17.57 4.40 -6.19
C GLN A 33 18.00 5.59 -7.04
N ASP A 34 17.92 6.84 -6.54
CA ASP A 34 18.45 8.01 -7.26
C ASP A 34 19.98 7.92 -7.44
N VAL A 35 20.70 7.45 -6.42
CA VAL A 35 22.16 7.20 -6.55
C VAL A 35 22.44 6.12 -7.60
N ARG A 36 21.60 5.08 -7.68
CA ARG A 36 21.80 3.94 -8.56
C ARG A 36 21.41 4.21 -10.02
N TRP A 37 20.31 4.93 -10.23
CA TRP A 37 19.66 5.06 -11.53
C TRP A 37 19.54 6.51 -12.02
N GLY A 38 19.86 7.50 -11.18
CA GLY A 38 19.73 8.92 -11.52
C GLY A 38 18.28 9.33 -11.81
N ILE A 39 18.13 10.45 -12.50
CA ILE A 39 16.83 10.92 -13.00
C ILE A 39 16.41 10.03 -14.17
N GLN A 40 15.17 9.57 -14.13
CA GLN A 40 14.52 8.83 -15.22
C GLN A 40 13.35 9.66 -15.75
N ASP A 41 13.24 9.76 -17.07
CA ASP A 41 12.12 10.38 -17.78
C ASP A 41 11.55 9.31 -18.73
N ILE A 42 10.56 8.58 -18.24
CA ILE A 42 9.98 7.40 -18.88
C ILE A 42 8.46 7.55 -18.90
N ALA A 43 7.82 7.04 -19.96
CA ALA A 43 6.38 7.04 -20.08
C ALA A 43 5.72 6.14 -19.01
N ASP A 44 4.54 6.52 -18.55
CA ASP A 44 3.81 5.81 -17.49
C ASP A 44 3.46 4.36 -17.87
N GLY A 45 3.08 4.14 -19.13
CA GLY A 45 2.69 2.81 -19.63
C GLY A 45 1.36 2.29 -19.06
N THR A 46 0.54 3.18 -18.49
CA THR A 46 -0.81 2.90 -17.97
C THR A 46 -1.88 3.30 -18.99
N GLY A 47 -3.12 2.85 -18.76
CA GLY A 47 -4.27 3.27 -19.55
C GLY A 47 -5.40 2.23 -19.57
N PRO A 48 -6.48 2.48 -20.33
CA PRO A 48 -7.73 1.75 -20.24
C PRO A 48 -7.63 0.26 -20.59
N ASP A 49 -6.56 -0.18 -21.26
CA ASP A 49 -6.28 -1.59 -21.52
C ASP A 49 -6.12 -2.41 -20.21
N GLY A 50 -5.78 -1.75 -19.09
CA GLY A 50 -5.71 -2.35 -17.76
C GLY A 50 -7.06 -2.58 -17.07
N ALA A 51 -8.15 -1.96 -17.55
CA ALA A 51 -9.43 -1.92 -16.83
C ALA A 51 -10.01 -3.32 -16.53
N ALA A 52 -9.95 -4.24 -17.49
CA ALA A 52 -10.47 -5.60 -17.29
C ALA A 52 -9.69 -6.37 -16.19
N ALA A 53 -8.40 -6.09 -16.02
CA ALA A 53 -7.60 -6.68 -14.96
C ALA A 53 -7.92 -6.03 -13.59
N ALA A 54 -8.11 -4.71 -13.57
CA ALA A 54 -8.51 -3.97 -12.37
C ALA A 54 -9.86 -4.45 -11.84
N ASP A 55 -10.89 -4.52 -12.71
CA ASP A 55 -12.22 -5.01 -12.37
C ASP A 55 -12.17 -6.43 -11.77
N ARG A 56 -11.40 -7.32 -12.40
CA ARG A 56 -11.22 -8.69 -11.91
C ARG A 56 -10.57 -8.73 -10.52
N ALA A 57 -9.54 -7.90 -10.30
CA ALA A 57 -8.86 -7.85 -9.01
C ALA A 57 -9.77 -7.32 -7.90
N LYS A 58 -10.58 -6.30 -8.20
CA LYS A 58 -11.62 -5.78 -7.33
C LYS A 58 -12.64 -6.85 -6.94
N ASP A 59 -13.13 -7.61 -7.91
CA ASP A 59 -14.05 -8.73 -7.66
C ASP A 59 -13.41 -9.83 -6.79
N GLU A 60 -12.15 -10.18 -7.07
CA GLU A 60 -11.41 -11.18 -6.29
C GLU A 60 -11.17 -10.71 -4.85
N THR A 61 -10.81 -9.45 -4.63
CA THR A 61 -10.67 -8.86 -3.29
C THR A 61 -11.99 -8.86 -2.55
N ALA A 62 -13.07 -8.40 -3.19
CA ALA A 62 -14.40 -8.36 -2.59
C ALA A 62 -14.89 -9.76 -2.20
N ALA A 63 -14.69 -10.75 -3.07
CA ALA A 63 -15.02 -12.14 -2.79
C ALA A 63 -14.18 -12.71 -1.64
N ALA A 64 -12.87 -12.42 -1.61
CA ALA A 64 -12.00 -12.87 -0.52
C ALA A 64 -12.36 -12.23 0.82
N PHE A 65 -12.76 -10.95 0.82
CA PHE A 65 -13.28 -10.26 2.01
C PHE A 65 -14.57 -10.92 2.50
N ALA A 66 -15.55 -11.13 1.61
CA ALA A 66 -16.81 -11.78 1.95
C ALA A 66 -16.62 -13.22 2.46
N GLY A 67 -15.62 -13.94 1.92
CA GLY A 67 -15.28 -15.31 2.31
C GLY A 67 -14.38 -15.43 3.55
N GLY A 68 -13.90 -14.32 4.14
CA GLY A 68 -12.96 -14.35 5.26
C GLY A 68 -11.56 -14.86 4.90
N THR A 69 -11.21 -14.85 3.60
CA THR A 69 -9.91 -15.29 3.07
C THR A 69 -9.08 -14.14 2.51
N LEU A 70 -9.46 -12.89 2.82
CA LEU A 70 -8.74 -11.69 2.39
C LEU A 70 -7.27 -11.75 2.82
N THR A 71 -6.39 -11.35 1.91
CA THR A 71 -4.95 -11.30 2.15
C THR A 71 -4.41 -9.94 1.74
N TRP A 72 -3.25 -9.57 2.26
CA TRP A 72 -2.55 -8.37 1.81
C TRP A 72 -2.21 -8.39 0.32
N ARG A 73 -2.01 -9.58 -0.27
CA ARG A 73 -1.81 -9.71 -1.72
C ARG A 73 -3.03 -9.23 -2.50
N HIS A 74 -4.24 -9.57 -2.06
CA HIS A 74 -5.48 -9.14 -2.72
C HIS A 74 -5.57 -7.61 -2.71
N ILE A 75 -5.40 -7.00 -1.54
CA ILE A 75 -5.47 -5.54 -1.40
C ILE A 75 -4.39 -4.86 -2.26
N LEU A 76 -3.13 -5.31 -2.20
CA LEU A 76 -2.05 -4.66 -2.95
C LEU A 76 -2.22 -4.80 -4.46
N ILE A 77 -2.66 -5.98 -4.96
CA ILE A 77 -2.78 -6.19 -6.41
C ILE A 77 -3.96 -5.42 -7.00
N GLU A 78 -5.04 -5.21 -6.23
CA GLU A 78 -6.16 -4.35 -6.62
C GLU A 78 -5.68 -2.93 -6.89
N GLU A 79 -5.05 -2.28 -5.91
CA GLU A 79 -4.57 -0.88 -6.05
C GLU A 79 -3.55 -0.74 -7.20
N VAL A 80 -2.68 -1.74 -7.40
CA VAL A 80 -1.71 -1.73 -8.51
C VAL A 80 -2.42 -1.81 -9.86
N LEU A 81 -3.45 -2.65 -9.98
CA LEU A 81 -4.17 -2.81 -11.24
C LEU A 81 -5.13 -1.65 -11.50
N GLU A 82 -5.71 -1.04 -10.47
CA GLU A 82 -6.43 0.23 -10.58
C GLU A 82 -5.48 1.32 -11.10
N ALA A 83 -4.28 1.48 -10.52
CA ALA A 83 -3.27 2.41 -11.05
C ALA A 83 -2.89 2.13 -12.51
N PHE A 84 -2.74 0.87 -12.92
CA PHE A 84 -2.42 0.53 -14.30
C PHE A 84 -3.54 0.82 -15.30
N ALA A 85 -4.80 0.88 -14.84
CA ALA A 85 -5.95 1.19 -15.67
C ALA A 85 -6.14 2.69 -15.93
N GLU A 86 -5.45 3.57 -15.18
CA GLU A 86 -5.59 5.02 -15.27
C GLU A 86 -4.87 5.63 -16.48
N ASP A 87 -5.54 6.55 -17.17
CA ASP A 87 -4.97 7.38 -18.25
C ASP A 87 -4.86 8.87 -17.88
N ASP A 88 -5.54 9.31 -16.83
CA ASP A 88 -5.42 10.65 -16.27
C ASP A 88 -4.26 10.73 -15.26
N PRO A 89 -3.30 11.66 -15.43
CA PRO A 89 -2.15 11.76 -14.53
C PRO A 89 -2.48 12.08 -13.06
N GLU A 90 -3.57 12.81 -12.79
CA GLU A 90 -3.96 13.13 -11.40
C GLU A 90 -4.60 11.92 -10.72
N ALA A 91 -5.43 11.19 -11.47
CA ALA A 91 -6.00 9.91 -11.03
C ALA A 91 -4.90 8.87 -10.79
N LEU A 92 -3.98 8.69 -11.74
CA LEU A 92 -2.83 7.79 -11.61
C LEU A 92 -2.00 8.11 -10.35
N ARG A 93 -1.72 9.40 -10.10
CA ARG A 93 -1.01 9.83 -8.90
C ARG A 93 -1.75 9.41 -7.61
N THR A 94 -3.07 9.49 -7.62
CA THR A 94 -3.93 9.13 -6.48
C THR A 94 -3.83 7.63 -6.19
N GLU A 95 -3.97 6.80 -7.22
CA GLU A 95 -3.86 5.35 -7.08
C GLU A 95 -2.45 4.91 -6.68
N LEU A 96 -1.39 5.54 -7.23
CA LEU A 96 -0.01 5.28 -6.80
C LEU A 96 0.23 5.61 -5.32
N VAL A 97 -0.43 6.64 -4.78
CA VAL A 97 -0.39 6.93 -3.34
C VAL A 97 -1.10 5.83 -2.55
N GLN A 98 -2.23 5.31 -3.04
CA GLN A 98 -2.91 4.18 -2.39
C GLN A 98 -2.05 2.91 -2.39
N VAL A 99 -1.39 2.58 -3.52
CA VAL A 99 -0.42 1.48 -3.60
C VAL A 99 0.67 1.62 -2.54
N ALA A 100 1.28 2.81 -2.43
CA ALA A 100 2.32 3.08 -1.44
C ALA A 100 1.79 2.96 -0.01
N ALA A 101 0.57 3.45 0.25
CA ALA A 101 -0.07 3.36 1.56
C ALA A 101 -0.37 1.90 1.95
N VAL A 102 -0.86 1.07 1.03
CA VAL A 102 -1.11 -0.36 1.28
C VAL A 102 0.20 -1.12 1.51
N ALA A 103 1.24 -0.83 0.74
CA ALA A 103 2.56 -1.41 0.96
C ALA A 103 3.11 -1.04 2.35
N ALA A 104 3.05 0.24 2.74
CA ALA A 104 3.45 0.69 4.07
C ALA A 104 2.64 -0.01 5.17
N LYS A 105 1.32 -0.10 5.02
CA LYS A 105 0.42 -0.79 5.95
C LYS A 105 0.75 -2.27 6.09
N TRP A 106 1.13 -2.94 5.00
CA TRP A 106 1.54 -4.34 5.04
C TRP A 106 2.89 -4.53 5.78
N ILE A 107 3.85 -3.63 5.58
CA ILE A 107 5.11 -3.61 6.35
C ILE A 107 4.81 -3.45 7.85
N GLN A 108 3.98 -2.48 8.22
CA GLN A 108 3.58 -2.29 9.62
C GLN A 108 2.89 -3.54 10.20
N ALA A 109 2.07 -4.24 9.41
CA ALA A 109 1.45 -5.48 9.83
C ALA A 109 2.47 -6.60 10.05
N LEU A 110 3.54 -6.67 9.24
CA LEU A 110 4.66 -7.60 9.45
C LEU A 110 5.41 -7.26 10.74
N ASP A 111 5.75 -5.99 10.95
CA ASP A 111 6.41 -5.50 12.17
C ASP A 111 5.60 -5.81 13.42
N ARG A 112 4.30 -5.55 13.36
CA ARG A 112 3.38 -5.83 14.47
C ARG A 112 3.34 -7.32 14.80
N ARG A 113 3.27 -8.20 13.79
CA ARG A 113 3.34 -9.67 14.00
C ARG A 113 4.68 -10.09 14.61
N ARG A 114 5.79 -9.51 14.16
CA ARG A 114 7.13 -9.76 14.72
C ARG A 114 7.24 -9.33 16.19
N ALA A 115 6.53 -8.28 16.59
CA ALA A 115 6.43 -7.83 17.97
C ALA A 115 5.47 -8.67 18.84
N GLY A 116 4.86 -9.74 18.29
CA GLY A 116 3.94 -10.62 19.00
C GLY A 116 2.52 -10.05 19.17
N LEU A 117 2.23 -8.89 18.59
CA LEU A 117 0.96 -8.18 18.71
C LEU A 117 0.00 -8.66 17.62
N HIS A 118 -0.71 -9.76 17.88
CA HIS A 118 -1.74 -10.26 16.97
C HIS A 118 -3.03 -9.45 17.14
N ALA A 119 -3.78 -9.26 16.06
CA ALA A 119 -5.17 -8.82 16.20
C ALA A 119 -5.93 -9.94 16.92
N SER A 120 -6.65 -9.60 18.00
CA SER A 120 -7.59 -10.52 18.66
C SER A 120 -8.80 -10.77 17.78
#